data_AF-A0A9D9LAP3-F1
#
_entry.id   AF-A0A9D9LAP3-F1
#
_cell.length_a   1.000
_cell.length_b   1.000
_cell.length_c   1.000
_cell.angle_alpha   90.00
_cell.angle_beta   90.00
_cell.angle_gamma   90.00
#
_symmetry.space_group_name_H-M   'P 1'
#
loop_
_entity.id
_entity.type
_entity.pdbx_description
1 polymer ?
#
loop_
_entity_poly.entity_id
_entity_poly.type
_entity_poly.pdbx_seq_one_letter_code
_entity_poly.pdbx_strand_id
1 'polypeptide(L)'
;PHHLRITGVQGKNRLSIRTVKQLQLFPLNAFNDDNRPANFPARYFRYDLPFYRKYLWPAVNTQLLQYEFAPLLPEQRAECLERGIRLITSGNAKWEEPAAIEKSVREERYIEQYDGRALDEAGYWWGFDRQLSVAEALFNLADFDKSVYLWMAKTRGHLYYPMVHRPLLAAASNAGCGRGKMMMETYISNSRDEKATEEYMMLLNDHVRFAEKCVPDAKSRMCFMLSGYITLGGWDINIYPESDMKYAMDYFFWKFATDPELKGIYGLGCYDINGCDEERLRWVGALMRHYCVEGRTDRLADKYGFKCNPGHLKNCDFEQKLDDWDAALAEPDSIVPWHKPNYGILVQMRQTEESGVGDHGALFVKSAKAPNKLSQTATGLIPGKKYSLFFVTVDGDDIDKPKEKKDPFVFQANISDATIVPELGYILKKPGDTKSRAQMRNHKIVFVPDKPEVTITFSDWESDDAPGKTTSQKCVLNFVSLTPYFD
;
A
#
# COMPACT_ATOMS: atom_id res chain seq x y z
N PRO A 1 -7.73 35.88 -4.29
CA PRO A 1 -8.72 35.56 -5.34
C PRO A 1 -7.99 34.94 -6.52
N HIS A 2 -8.43 33.79 -7.04
CA HIS A 2 -7.80 33.17 -8.21
C HIS A 2 -8.25 33.90 -9.47
N HIS A 3 -7.31 34.48 -10.22
CA HIS A 3 -7.58 35.14 -11.49
C HIS A 3 -7.15 34.22 -12.63
N LEU A 4 -8.08 33.87 -13.52
CA LEU A 4 -7.79 33.07 -14.69
C LEU A 4 -7.96 33.92 -15.95
N ARG A 5 -6.93 33.97 -16.80
CA ARG A 5 -6.97 34.65 -18.09
C ARG A 5 -6.85 33.62 -19.21
N ILE A 6 -7.86 33.55 -20.08
CA ILE A 6 -7.88 32.68 -21.26
C ILE A 6 -7.67 33.57 -22.49
N THR A 7 -6.77 33.19 -23.39
CA THR A 7 -6.54 33.91 -24.66
C THR A 7 -6.55 32.91 -25.83
N GLY A 8 -6.85 33.38 -27.05
CA GLY A 8 -6.78 32.55 -28.27
C GLY A 8 -7.97 31.61 -28.52
N VAL A 9 -9.16 31.90 -27.97
CA VAL A 9 -10.33 31.03 -28.15
C VAL A 9 -10.89 31.15 -29.57
N GLN A 10 -10.78 30.08 -30.38
CA GLN A 10 -11.50 29.92 -31.64
C GLN A 10 -12.59 28.82 -31.48
N GLY A 11 -13.85 29.15 -31.71
CA GLY A 11 -14.96 28.18 -31.78
C GLY A 11 -15.56 27.71 -30.43
N LYS A 12 -16.20 26.53 -30.44
CA LYS A 12 -17.02 25.93 -29.36
C LYS A 12 -16.21 25.38 -28.16
N ASN A 13 -15.10 26.02 -27.78
CA ASN A 13 -14.29 25.52 -26.66
C ASN A 13 -14.96 25.81 -25.32
N ARG A 14 -14.98 24.80 -24.42
CA ARG A 14 -15.53 24.91 -23.06
C ARG A 14 -14.41 24.82 -22.03
N LEU A 15 -14.29 25.81 -21.16
CA LEU A 15 -13.50 25.70 -19.94
C LEU A 15 -14.40 25.23 -18.78
N SER A 16 -13.95 24.24 -18.02
CA SER A 16 -14.60 23.80 -16.78
C SER A 16 -13.65 24.02 -15.62
N ILE A 17 -14.03 24.87 -14.66
CA ILE A 17 -13.30 25.07 -13.40
C ILE A 17 -14.07 24.33 -12.31
N ARG A 18 -13.38 23.49 -11.54
CA ARG A 18 -13.95 22.72 -10.43
C ARG A 18 -13.05 22.84 -9.22
N THR A 19 -13.65 22.94 -8.04
CA THR A 19 -12.92 22.75 -6.78
C THR A 19 -12.64 21.27 -6.60
N VAL A 20 -11.37 20.89 -6.49
CA VAL A 20 -10.96 19.51 -6.19
C VAL A 20 -10.82 19.37 -4.68
N LYS A 21 -11.22 18.21 -4.15
CA LYS A 21 -10.99 17.84 -2.74
C LYS A 21 -9.50 17.78 -2.44
N GLN A 22 -9.12 17.66 -1.17
CA GLN A 22 -7.71 17.44 -0.85
C GLN A 22 -7.32 16.01 -1.22
N LEU A 23 -6.34 15.87 -2.12
CA LEU A 23 -5.86 14.60 -2.65
C LEU A 23 -4.41 14.43 -2.24
N GLN A 24 -4.16 13.43 -1.40
CA GLN A 24 -2.97 13.34 -0.57
C GLN A 24 -2.14 12.10 -0.88
N LEU A 25 -0.82 12.25 -0.86
CA LEU A 25 0.13 11.15 -0.85
C LEU A 25 1.12 11.31 0.29
N PHE A 26 1.45 10.19 0.92
CA PHE A 26 2.50 10.12 1.94
C PHE A 26 3.40 8.89 1.70
N PRO A 27 4.72 9.01 1.87
CA PRO A 27 5.48 10.25 1.87
C PRO A 27 5.91 10.67 0.46
N LEU A 28 6.20 11.95 0.26
CA LEU A 28 6.94 12.42 -0.92
C LEU A 28 8.41 12.03 -0.79
N ASN A 29 8.90 11.15 -1.67
CA ASN A 29 10.26 10.61 -1.64
C ASN A 29 11.13 11.01 -2.84
N ALA A 30 10.89 12.19 -3.42
CA ALA A 30 11.67 12.68 -4.55
C ALA A 30 13.01 13.29 -4.09
N PHE A 31 13.92 12.46 -3.56
CA PHE A 31 15.28 12.87 -3.20
C PHE A 31 16.28 12.42 -4.28
N ASN A 32 17.31 13.22 -4.54
CA ASN A 32 18.49 12.76 -5.29
C ASN A 32 19.34 11.87 -4.37
N ASP A 33 19.87 10.75 -4.90
CA ASP A 33 20.65 9.77 -4.12
C ASP A 33 21.84 10.39 -3.37
N ASP A 34 22.39 11.51 -3.86
CA ASP A 34 23.56 12.21 -3.30
C ASP A 34 23.30 12.92 -1.95
N ASN A 35 22.03 13.20 -1.60
CA ASN A 35 21.66 13.94 -0.39
C ASN A 35 21.03 13.07 0.71
N ARG A 36 21.19 11.74 0.62
CA ARG A 36 20.61 10.79 1.57
C ARG A 36 21.36 10.80 2.92
N PRO A 37 20.66 10.99 4.06
CA PRO A 37 21.23 10.67 5.37
C PRO A 37 21.48 9.16 5.48
N ALA A 38 22.67 8.76 5.95
CA ALA A 38 23.08 7.34 6.07
C ALA A 38 22.10 6.45 6.87
N ASN A 39 21.26 7.07 7.72
CA ASN A 39 20.29 6.40 8.58
C ASN A 39 18.89 6.22 7.96
N PHE A 40 18.68 6.61 6.69
CA PHE A 40 17.41 6.36 6.01
C PHE A 40 17.27 4.84 5.77
N PRO A 41 16.32 4.11 6.40
CA PRO A 41 16.03 2.76 5.97
C PRO A 41 15.53 2.88 4.54
N ALA A 42 16.18 2.24 3.57
CA ALA A 42 15.66 2.18 2.22
C ALA A 42 14.29 1.50 2.30
N ARG A 43 13.20 2.27 2.40
CA ARG A 43 11.88 1.72 2.13
C ARG A 43 11.81 1.40 0.64
N TYR A 44 11.10 0.33 0.32
CA TYR A 44 11.45 -0.64 -0.72
C TYR A 44 11.48 -0.07 -2.14
N PHE A 45 10.55 0.84 -2.44
CA PHE A 45 10.45 1.49 -3.75
C PHE A 45 10.70 2.99 -3.65
N ARG A 46 11.34 3.55 -4.67
CA ARG A 46 11.65 4.97 -4.81
C ARG A 46 11.32 5.43 -6.21
N TYR A 47 10.85 6.66 -6.32
CA TYR A 47 10.43 7.27 -7.58
C TYR A 47 11.04 8.65 -7.71
N ASP A 48 11.48 8.98 -8.91
CA ASP A 48 12.10 10.25 -9.23
C ASP A 48 11.04 11.32 -9.57
N LEU A 49 11.48 12.58 -9.68
CA LEU A 49 10.59 13.69 -10.05
C LEU A 49 9.86 13.46 -11.39
N PRO A 50 10.52 12.97 -12.48
CA PRO A 50 9.81 12.58 -13.70
C PRO A 50 8.60 11.68 -13.46
N PHE A 51 8.73 10.65 -12.61
CA PHE A 51 7.62 9.77 -12.27
C PHE A 51 6.48 10.53 -11.59
N TYR A 52 6.78 11.32 -10.54
CA TYR A 52 5.76 12.12 -9.85
C TYR A 52 5.05 13.10 -10.80
N ARG A 53 5.80 13.81 -11.65
CA ARG A 53 5.26 14.75 -12.63
C ARG A 53 4.31 14.09 -13.61
N LYS A 54 4.63 12.88 -14.04
CA LYS A 54 3.85 12.16 -15.05
C LYS A 54 2.60 11.51 -14.47
N TYR A 55 2.71 10.83 -13.33
CA TYR A 55 1.67 9.92 -12.86
C TYR A 55 0.93 10.39 -11.61
N LEU A 56 1.54 11.23 -10.75
CA LEU A 56 0.99 11.56 -9.44
C LEU A 56 0.52 13.01 -9.34
N TRP A 57 1.38 13.97 -9.63
CA TRP A 57 1.06 15.41 -9.55
C TRP A 57 -0.12 15.88 -10.43
N PRO A 58 -0.47 15.22 -11.55
CA PRO A 58 -1.73 15.51 -12.24
C PRO A 58 -2.99 15.12 -11.44
N ALA A 59 -2.85 14.28 -10.42
CA ALA A 59 -3.95 13.69 -9.65
C ALA A 59 -3.96 14.10 -8.18
N VAL A 60 -2.94 14.83 -7.69
CA VAL A 60 -2.80 15.17 -6.27
C VAL A 60 -2.50 16.64 -6.06
N ASN A 61 -2.92 17.19 -4.93
CA ASN A 61 -2.72 18.59 -4.59
C ASN A 61 -2.15 18.78 -3.17
N THR A 62 -1.77 17.70 -2.49
CA THR A 62 -1.12 17.74 -1.20
C THR A 62 -0.14 16.58 -1.08
N GLN A 63 1.06 16.89 -0.61
CA GLN A 63 2.13 15.93 -0.36
C GLN A 63 2.54 16.03 1.10
N LEU A 64 2.57 14.90 1.78
CA LEU A 64 3.09 14.81 3.13
C LEU A 64 4.54 14.34 3.06
N LEU A 65 5.42 14.95 3.84
CA LEU A 65 6.83 14.59 3.92
C LEU A 65 7.08 13.67 5.11
N GLN A 66 7.99 12.70 4.94
CA GLN A 66 8.37 11.77 6.01
C GLN A 66 9.25 12.45 7.08
N TYR A 67 9.10 12.00 8.34
CA TYR A 67 9.81 12.37 9.57
C TYR A 67 11.21 13.00 9.40
N GLU A 68 11.48 14.14 10.03
CA GLU A 68 12.83 14.70 10.30
C GLU A 68 13.80 14.87 9.10
N PHE A 69 13.38 14.64 7.85
CA PHE A 69 14.28 14.64 6.70
C PHE A 69 14.51 16.04 6.12
N ALA A 70 15.59 16.16 5.34
CA ALA A 70 15.98 17.40 4.68
C ALA A 70 14.79 17.99 3.89
N PRO A 71 14.61 19.32 3.93
CA PRO A 71 13.58 19.95 3.14
C PRO A 71 13.77 19.58 1.66
N LEU A 72 12.67 19.56 0.90
CA LEU A 72 12.77 19.50 -0.56
C LEU A 72 13.80 20.53 -1.04
N LEU A 73 14.55 20.18 -2.09
CA LEU A 73 15.43 21.15 -2.70
C LEU A 73 14.62 22.39 -3.12
N PRO A 74 15.16 23.62 -2.99
CA PRO A 74 14.40 24.85 -3.23
C PRO A 74 13.63 24.86 -4.56
N GLU A 75 14.21 24.30 -5.62
CA GLU A 75 13.61 24.16 -6.95
C GLU A 75 12.44 23.17 -6.98
N GLN A 76 12.54 22.05 -6.25
CA GLN A 76 11.46 21.06 -6.14
C GLN A 76 10.28 21.64 -5.36
N ARG A 77 10.58 22.38 -4.28
CA ARG A 77 9.58 23.10 -3.50
C ARG A 77 8.91 24.18 -4.36
N ALA A 78 9.68 24.97 -5.09
CA ALA A 78 9.16 26.00 -5.99
C ALA A 78 8.22 25.40 -7.04
N GLU A 79 8.60 24.28 -7.67
CA GLU A 79 7.73 23.59 -8.63
C GLU A 79 6.43 23.09 -7.98
N CYS A 80 6.49 22.49 -6.78
CA CYS A 80 5.28 22.07 -6.06
C CYS A 80 4.34 23.27 -5.81
N LEU A 81 4.90 24.39 -5.34
CA LEU A 81 4.12 25.62 -5.08
C LEU A 81 3.53 26.22 -6.37
N GLU A 82 4.28 26.26 -7.46
CA GLU A 82 3.81 26.73 -8.78
C GLU A 82 2.63 25.89 -9.28
N ARG A 83 2.67 24.57 -9.03
CA ARG A 83 1.57 23.63 -9.33
C ARG A 83 0.40 23.74 -8.37
N GLY A 84 0.52 24.50 -7.28
CA GLY A 84 -0.49 24.60 -6.23
C GLY A 84 -0.57 23.36 -5.32
N ILE A 85 0.50 22.57 -5.24
CA ILE A 85 0.62 21.42 -4.34
C ILE A 85 1.00 21.93 -2.96
N ARG A 86 0.18 21.58 -1.96
CA ARG A 86 0.47 21.86 -0.55
C ARG A 86 1.50 20.89 0.00
N LEU A 87 2.39 21.39 0.86
CA LEU A 87 3.43 20.61 1.49
C LEU A 87 3.19 20.58 3.00
N ILE A 88 2.99 19.38 3.55
CA ILE A 88 2.74 19.15 4.97
C ILE A 88 3.88 18.29 5.52
N THR A 89 4.55 18.74 6.58
CA THR A 89 5.57 17.91 7.25
C THR A 89 4.88 16.90 8.18
N SER A 90 5.37 15.66 8.29
CA SER A 90 4.80 14.62 9.17
C SER A 90 5.77 14.16 10.25
N GLY A 91 5.27 13.87 11.45
CA GLY A 91 6.12 13.34 12.51
C GLY A 91 5.43 12.99 13.82
N ASN A 92 6.16 12.28 14.67
CA ASN A 92 5.66 11.76 15.94
C ASN A 92 5.83 12.77 17.07
N ALA A 93 5.06 12.56 18.13
CA ALA A 93 5.15 13.28 19.39
C ALA A 93 5.20 12.30 20.57
N LYS A 94 5.52 12.82 21.76
CA LYS A 94 5.34 12.08 23.01
C LYS A 94 3.90 12.23 23.48
N TRP A 95 3.08 11.24 23.15
CA TRP A 95 1.62 11.31 23.22
C TRP A 95 1.03 11.45 24.63
N GLU A 96 1.79 11.13 25.66
CA GLU A 96 1.37 11.26 27.05
C GLU A 96 1.42 12.71 27.57
N GLU A 97 2.17 13.59 26.90
CA GLU A 97 2.48 14.93 27.39
C GLU A 97 1.95 16.00 26.44
N PRO A 98 0.85 16.71 26.79
CA PRO A 98 0.25 17.73 25.91
C PRO A 98 1.26 18.78 25.42
N ALA A 99 2.10 19.27 26.32
CA ALA A 99 3.14 20.25 26.00
C ALA A 99 4.19 19.72 25.01
N ALA A 100 4.50 18.41 25.05
CA ALA A 100 5.42 17.80 24.11
C ALA A 100 4.82 17.69 22.70
N ILE A 101 3.51 17.41 22.61
CA ILE A 101 2.77 17.40 21.35
C ILE A 101 2.72 18.82 20.77
N GLU A 102 2.34 19.81 21.56
CA GLU A 102 2.33 21.21 21.13
C GLU A 102 3.71 21.66 20.62
N LYS A 103 4.75 21.37 21.39
CA LYS A 103 6.14 21.64 21.02
C LYS A 103 6.51 21.00 19.68
N SER A 104 6.13 19.74 19.46
CA SER A 104 6.42 19.03 18.21
C SER A 104 5.77 19.66 16.97
N VAL A 105 4.72 20.46 17.15
CA VAL A 105 4.05 21.20 16.08
C VAL A 105 4.68 22.57 15.89
N ARG A 106 4.82 23.34 16.97
CA ARG A 106 5.30 24.74 16.91
C ARG A 106 6.79 24.85 16.59
N GLU A 107 7.60 23.93 17.11
CA GLU A 107 9.06 23.96 16.99
C GLU A 107 9.60 23.00 15.91
N GLU A 108 8.73 22.50 15.03
CA GLU A 108 9.17 21.67 13.90
C GLU A 108 10.16 22.47 13.02
N ARG A 109 11.32 21.86 12.75
CA ARG A 109 12.56 22.52 12.31
C ARG A 109 12.42 23.37 11.03
N TYR A 110 11.44 23.05 10.19
CA TYR A 110 11.20 23.73 8.92
C TYR A 110 9.74 24.15 8.75
N ILE A 111 8.99 24.31 9.84
CA ILE A 111 7.55 24.59 9.78
C ILE A 111 7.22 25.80 8.92
N GLU A 112 8.07 26.83 8.91
CA GLU A 112 7.93 28.03 8.06
C GLU A 112 7.87 27.73 6.56
N GLN A 113 8.49 26.64 6.11
CA GLN A 113 8.52 26.25 4.71
C GLN A 113 7.28 25.46 4.27
N TYR A 114 6.43 25.04 5.21
CA TYR A 114 5.29 24.14 4.99
C TYR A 114 3.95 24.82 5.30
N ASP A 115 2.88 24.25 4.74
CA ASP A 115 1.49 24.70 4.91
C ASP A 115 0.84 24.15 6.20
N GLY A 116 1.54 23.25 6.89
CA GLY A 116 1.06 22.61 8.10
C GLY A 116 1.92 21.45 8.56
N ARG A 117 1.45 20.83 9.65
CA ARG A 117 2.08 19.71 10.33
C ARG A 117 1.10 18.56 10.49
N ALA A 118 1.52 17.35 10.16
CA ALA A 118 0.86 16.12 10.51
C ALA A 118 1.51 15.50 11.76
N LEU A 119 0.68 15.21 12.75
CA LEU A 119 0.97 14.39 13.91
C LEU A 119 0.67 12.94 13.52
N ASP A 120 1.70 12.10 13.45
CA ASP A 120 1.61 10.74 12.93
C ASP A 120 1.20 9.72 13.99
N GLU A 121 0.63 8.57 13.62
CA GLU A 121 0.41 7.43 14.53
C GLU A 121 -0.43 7.68 15.79
N ALA A 122 -1.42 8.59 15.77
CA ALA A 122 -2.38 8.73 16.87
C ALA A 122 -3.34 7.52 16.90
N GLY A 123 -3.00 6.50 17.68
CA GLY A 123 -3.74 5.24 17.71
C GLY A 123 -5.12 5.37 18.34
N TYR A 124 -6.18 4.95 17.65
CA TYR A 124 -7.54 5.00 18.19
C TYR A 124 -7.72 4.14 19.46
N TRP A 125 -6.96 3.05 19.56
CA TRP A 125 -7.06 2.05 20.64
C TRP A 125 -6.36 2.48 21.93
N TRP A 126 -5.78 3.67 21.95
CA TRP A 126 -5.09 4.19 23.13
C TRP A 126 -6.06 4.42 24.28
N GLY A 127 -5.53 4.29 25.50
CA GLY A 127 -6.27 4.55 26.72
C GLY A 127 -6.75 6.00 26.81
N PHE A 128 -7.76 6.21 27.66
CA PHE A 128 -8.43 7.49 27.89
C PHE A 128 -7.46 8.65 28.09
N ASP A 129 -6.47 8.50 28.97
CA ASP A 129 -5.54 9.57 29.34
C ASP A 129 -4.71 10.05 28.16
N ARG A 130 -4.17 9.13 27.34
CA ARG A 130 -3.36 9.49 26.18
C ARG A 130 -4.19 10.23 25.14
N GLN A 131 -5.43 9.81 24.91
CA GLN A 131 -6.34 10.49 23.96
C GLN A 131 -6.72 11.89 24.45
N LEU A 132 -6.92 12.07 25.76
CA LEU A 132 -7.14 13.39 26.34
C LEU A 132 -5.90 14.28 26.24
N SER A 133 -4.70 13.73 26.45
CA SER A 133 -3.46 14.50 26.28
C SER A 133 -3.32 15.05 24.86
N VAL A 134 -3.69 14.25 23.84
CA VAL A 134 -3.74 14.69 22.45
C VAL A 134 -4.80 15.78 22.25
N ALA A 135 -6.00 15.59 22.79
CA ALA A 135 -7.08 16.57 22.68
C ALA A 135 -6.69 17.92 23.31
N GLU A 136 -6.08 17.90 24.51
CA GLU A 136 -5.61 19.11 25.20
C GLU A 136 -4.57 19.86 24.35
N ALA A 137 -3.56 19.16 23.83
CA ALA A 137 -2.56 19.76 22.96
C ALA A 137 -3.17 20.40 21.69
N LEU A 138 -4.13 19.72 21.06
CA LEU A 138 -4.79 20.22 19.85
C LEU A 138 -5.66 21.45 20.13
N PHE A 139 -6.28 21.56 21.32
CA PHE A 139 -6.94 22.80 21.74
C PHE A 139 -5.95 23.94 21.98
N ASN A 140 -4.79 23.65 22.58
CA ASN A 140 -3.74 24.66 22.76
C ASN A 140 -3.15 25.14 21.43
N LEU A 141 -3.31 24.36 20.35
CA LEU A 141 -2.92 24.72 18.98
C LEU A 141 -4.03 25.44 18.21
N ALA A 142 -5.11 25.90 18.86
CA ALA A 142 -6.19 26.62 18.18
C ALA A 142 -5.75 27.95 17.54
N ASP A 143 -4.71 28.58 18.06
CA ASP A 143 -4.12 29.84 17.56
C ASP A 143 -3.03 29.62 16.50
N PHE A 144 -2.61 28.37 16.27
CA PHE A 144 -1.58 28.06 15.29
C PHE A 144 -2.08 28.42 13.89
N ASP A 145 -1.33 29.23 13.15
CA ASP A 145 -1.82 29.86 11.92
C ASP A 145 -1.78 28.93 10.69
N LYS A 146 -1.23 27.72 10.83
CA LYS A 146 -1.13 26.68 9.79
C LYS A 146 -2.04 25.50 10.06
N SER A 147 -2.13 24.58 9.10
CA SER A 147 -2.97 23.39 9.24
C SER A 147 -2.33 22.36 10.18
N VAL A 148 -3.14 21.76 11.06
CA VAL A 148 -2.72 20.62 11.89
C VAL A 148 -3.48 19.38 11.42
N TYR A 149 -2.74 18.35 11.04
CA TYR A 149 -3.31 17.07 10.64
C TYR A 149 -3.04 16.04 11.73
N LEU A 150 -4.00 15.16 11.99
CA LEU A 150 -3.87 14.04 12.93
C LEU A 150 -4.06 12.74 12.16
N TRP A 151 -2.99 11.94 12.03
CA TRP A 151 -3.09 10.57 11.55
C TRP A 151 -3.75 9.72 12.63
N MET A 152 -4.96 9.26 12.33
CA MET A 152 -5.72 8.36 13.18
C MET A 152 -5.40 6.94 12.73
N ALA A 153 -4.47 6.30 13.45
CA ALA A 153 -3.96 5.00 13.06
C ALA A 153 -4.96 3.88 13.35
N LYS A 154 -4.93 2.83 12.53
CA LYS A 154 -5.70 1.57 12.56
C LYS A 154 -7.22 1.69 12.61
N THR A 155 -7.78 2.77 12.08
CA THR A 155 -9.17 3.13 12.41
C THR A 155 -10.25 2.10 12.06
N ARG A 156 -10.06 1.14 11.15
CA ARG A 156 -10.92 -0.04 10.78
C ARG A 156 -12.31 -0.19 11.45
N GLY A 157 -13.11 0.86 11.47
CA GLY A 157 -14.46 0.95 12.05
C GLY A 157 -14.50 1.44 13.51
N HIS A 158 -13.40 1.51 14.22
CA HIS A 158 -13.32 1.54 15.69
C HIS A 158 -13.56 2.89 16.39
N LEU A 159 -14.18 3.86 15.72
CA LEU A 159 -14.67 5.06 16.39
C LEU A 159 -15.93 4.70 17.18
N TYR A 160 -15.85 3.91 18.27
CA TYR A 160 -17.04 3.43 18.99
C TYR A 160 -17.15 3.93 20.43
N TYR A 161 -16.21 4.76 20.89
CA TYR A 161 -16.17 5.25 22.28
C TYR A 161 -16.40 6.77 22.37
N PRO A 162 -17.66 7.25 22.45
CA PRO A 162 -17.96 8.69 22.34
C PRO A 162 -17.27 9.55 23.39
N MET A 163 -17.10 9.04 24.61
CA MET A 163 -16.49 9.79 25.72
C MET A 163 -15.03 10.18 25.44
N VAL A 164 -14.32 9.35 24.67
CA VAL A 164 -12.91 9.55 24.31
C VAL A 164 -12.80 10.33 22.99
N HIS A 165 -13.56 9.89 21.99
CA HIS A 165 -13.42 10.43 20.64
C HIS A 165 -14.03 11.82 20.50
N ARG A 166 -15.08 12.16 21.25
CA ARG A 166 -15.70 13.49 21.16
C ARG A 166 -14.71 14.64 21.44
N PRO A 167 -14.00 14.69 22.59
CA PRO A 167 -13.03 15.75 22.84
C PRO A 167 -11.89 15.73 21.81
N LEU A 168 -11.40 14.56 21.40
CA LEU A 168 -10.34 14.44 20.40
C LEU A 168 -10.74 14.99 19.04
N LEU A 169 -11.88 14.56 18.49
CA LEU A 169 -12.38 15.00 17.18
C LEU A 169 -12.71 16.49 17.20
N ALA A 170 -13.21 17.01 18.34
CA ALA A 170 -13.49 18.43 18.50
C ALA A 170 -12.19 19.24 18.51
N ALA A 171 -11.19 18.82 19.28
CA ALA A 171 -9.90 19.47 19.33
C ALA A 171 -9.19 19.44 17.97
N ALA A 172 -9.16 18.27 17.32
CA ALA A 172 -8.59 18.10 15.98
C ALA A 172 -9.29 18.98 14.93
N SER A 173 -10.59 19.21 15.04
CA SER A 173 -11.31 20.11 14.11
C SER A 173 -11.01 21.59 14.35
N ASN A 174 -10.73 21.98 15.60
CA ASN A 174 -10.49 23.37 16.00
C ASN A 174 -9.00 23.79 15.96
N ALA A 175 -8.07 22.84 15.96
CA ALA A 175 -6.64 23.12 15.82
C ALA A 175 -6.34 23.93 14.53
N GLY A 176 -5.27 24.72 14.56
CA GLY A 176 -4.79 25.43 13.37
C GLY A 176 -5.72 26.56 12.91
N CYS A 177 -6.34 27.30 13.83
CA CYS A 177 -7.46 28.23 13.60
C CYS A 177 -8.63 27.58 12.86
N GLY A 178 -9.07 26.40 13.31
CA GLY A 178 -10.16 25.65 12.68
C GLY A 178 -9.79 25.08 11.31
N ARG A 179 -8.49 24.94 11.00
CA ARG A 179 -7.97 24.28 9.79
C ARG A 179 -7.51 22.87 10.06
N GLY A 180 -7.76 22.32 11.24
CA GLY A 180 -7.34 20.97 11.58
C GLY A 180 -8.07 19.89 10.76
N LYS A 181 -7.40 18.76 10.57
CA LYS A 181 -7.83 17.63 9.72
C LYS A 181 -7.55 16.30 10.37
N MET A 182 -8.43 15.35 10.15
CA MET A 182 -8.30 13.97 10.65
C MET A 182 -8.02 13.06 9.46
N MET A 183 -6.90 12.37 9.47
CA MET A 183 -6.51 11.44 8.41
C MET A 183 -6.74 10.03 8.91
N MET A 184 -7.81 9.42 8.43
CA MET A 184 -8.25 8.08 8.82
C MET A 184 -7.44 7.06 8.04
N GLU A 185 -6.58 6.31 8.73
CA GLU A 185 -5.90 5.18 8.13
C GLU A 185 -6.88 4.01 8.05
N THR A 186 -7.39 3.78 6.84
CA THR A 186 -8.45 2.80 6.61
C THR A 186 -7.91 1.39 6.43
N TYR A 187 -6.68 1.23 5.92
CA TYR A 187 -6.01 -0.07 5.83
C TYR A 187 -6.82 -1.14 5.09
N ILE A 188 -7.41 -0.74 3.98
CA ILE A 188 -8.22 -1.62 3.14
C ILE A 188 -7.37 -2.76 2.63
N SER A 189 -7.89 -3.98 2.79
CA SER A 189 -7.27 -5.21 2.30
C SER A 189 -8.06 -5.79 1.13
N ASN A 190 -7.41 -6.59 0.30
CA ASN A 190 -8.16 -7.49 -0.58
C ASN A 190 -8.86 -8.57 0.26
N SER A 191 -9.93 -9.13 -0.29
CA SER A 191 -10.76 -10.17 0.35
C SER A 191 -10.94 -11.33 -0.61
N ARG A 192 -11.33 -12.51 -0.10
CA ARG A 192 -11.51 -13.73 -0.93
C ARG A 192 -12.64 -13.59 -1.96
N ASP A 193 -13.62 -12.75 -1.68
CA ASP A 193 -14.76 -12.49 -2.55
C ASP A 193 -15.25 -11.03 -2.49
N GLU A 194 -16.13 -10.71 -3.44
CA GLU A 194 -16.69 -9.36 -3.59
C GLU A 194 -17.53 -8.96 -2.38
N LYS A 195 -18.34 -9.87 -1.84
CA LYS A 195 -19.22 -9.58 -0.70
C LYS A 195 -18.42 -9.16 0.53
N ALA A 196 -17.33 -9.86 0.84
CA ALA A 196 -16.43 -9.48 1.93
C ALA A 196 -15.79 -8.09 1.70
N THR A 197 -15.47 -7.75 0.43
CA THR A 197 -14.99 -6.42 0.07
C THR A 197 -16.08 -5.36 0.29
N GLU A 198 -17.33 -5.63 -0.07
CA GLU A 198 -18.47 -4.74 0.14
C GLU A 198 -18.74 -4.50 1.62
N GLU A 199 -18.76 -5.56 2.43
CA GLU A 199 -18.95 -5.50 3.89
C GLU A 199 -17.87 -4.69 4.57
N TYR A 200 -16.59 -4.88 4.18
CA TYR A 200 -15.49 -4.06 4.70
C TYR A 200 -15.73 -2.57 4.42
N MET A 201 -16.23 -2.23 3.23
CA MET A 201 -16.39 -0.85 2.80
C MET A 201 -17.56 -0.14 3.50
N MET A 202 -18.50 -0.88 4.10
CA MET A 202 -19.52 -0.31 4.98
C MET A 202 -18.92 0.30 6.25
N LEU A 203 -17.75 -0.17 6.70
CA LEU A 203 -17.07 0.41 7.87
C LEU A 203 -16.74 1.88 7.63
N LEU A 204 -16.50 2.31 6.38
CA LEU A 204 -16.25 3.72 6.04
C LEU A 204 -17.43 4.62 6.41
N ASN A 205 -18.66 4.17 6.15
CA ASN A 205 -19.88 4.86 6.51
C ASN A 205 -20.01 5.01 8.03
N ASP A 206 -19.69 3.95 8.78
CA ASP A 206 -19.79 3.98 10.24
C ASP A 206 -18.81 4.95 10.90
N HIS A 207 -17.61 5.13 10.34
CA HIS A 207 -16.69 6.20 10.79
C HIS A 207 -17.32 7.58 10.66
N VAL A 208 -17.94 7.85 9.50
CA VAL A 208 -18.58 9.15 9.24
C VAL A 208 -19.75 9.37 10.19
N ARG A 209 -20.67 8.40 10.30
CA ARG A 209 -21.82 8.47 11.21
C ARG A 209 -21.41 8.75 12.63
N PHE A 210 -20.38 8.06 13.10
CA PHE A 210 -19.93 8.25 14.46
C PHE A 210 -19.25 9.62 14.66
N ALA A 211 -18.40 10.02 13.73
CA ALA A 211 -17.74 11.32 13.80
C ALA A 211 -18.77 12.47 13.83
N GLU A 212 -19.82 12.41 13.02
CA GLU A 212 -20.92 13.39 13.01
C GLU A 212 -21.73 13.41 14.32
N LYS A 213 -21.90 12.26 14.99
CA LYS A 213 -22.50 12.19 16.33
C LYS A 213 -21.62 12.87 17.39
N CYS A 214 -20.31 12.83 17.23
CA CYS A 214 -19.36 13.46 18.14
C CYS A 214 -19.26 14.97 17.91
N VAL A 215 -19.07 15.39 16.65
CA VAL A 215 -18.85 16.78 16.25
C VAL A 215 -19.60 17.05 14.93
N PRO A 216 -20.57 17.99 14.90
CA PRO A 216 -21.45 18.16 13.74
C PRO A 216 -20.74 18.41 12.39
N ASP A 217 -19.59 19.09 12.37
CA ASP A 217 -18.82 19.38 11.16
C ASP A 217 -17.66 18.41 10.89
N ALA A 218 -17.46 17.37 11.73
CA ALA A 218 -16.30 16.48 11.63
C ALA A 218 -16.15 15.84 10.26
N LYS A 219 -17.24 15.43 9.60
CA LYS A 219 -17.18 14.86 8.25
C LYS A 219 -16.39 15.75 7.28
N SER A 220 -16.64 17.06 7.33
CA SER A 220 -15.97 18.05 6.47
C SER A 220 -14.48 18.28 6.79
N ARG A 221 -13.96 17.60 7.81
CA ARG A 221 -12.57 17.63 8.28
C ARG A 221 -11.86 16.27 8.12
N MET A 222 -12.60 15.22 7.75
CA MET A 222 -12.06 13.86 7.60
C MET A 222 -11.45 13.64 6.21
N CYS A 223 -10.26 13.07 6.21
CA CYS A 223 -9.60 12.49 5.05
C CYS A 223 -9.56 10.98 5.23
N PHE A 224 -9.83 10.22 4.17
CA PHE A 224 -9.69 8.76 4.21
C PHE A 224 -8.48 8.33 3.39
N MET A 225 -7.61 7.56 4.01
CA MET A 225 -6.34 7.16 3.45
C MET A 225 -6.37 5.65 3.25
N LEU A 226 -6.31 5.21 1.99
CA LEU A 226 -5.94 3.83 1.69
C LEU A 226 -4.45 3.65 1.99
N SER A 227 -3.98 2.41 2.10
CA SER A 227 -2.55 2.15 2.35
C SER A 227 -1.84 1.58 1.12
N GLY A 228 -0.56 1.94 0.97
CA GLY A 228 0.37 1.41 -0.02
C GLY A 228 1.15 0.18 0.45
N TYR A 229 0.77 -0.41 1.59
CA TYR A 229 1.43 -1.57 2.18
C TYR A 229 1.08 -2.90 1.49
N ILE A 230 1.72 -3.18 0.36
CA ILE A 230 1.34 -4.32 -0.51
C ILE A 230 2.53 -5.19 -0.91
N THR A 231 3.60 -5.11 -0.12
CA THR A 231 4.84 -5.87 -0.29
C THR A 231 5.13 -6.70 0.95
N LEU A 232 5.05 -8.03 0.82
CA LEU A 232 5.06 -8.95 1.97
C LEU A 232 6.37 -8.91 2.75
N GLY A 233 6.29 -9.23 4.04
CA GLY A 233 7.38 -9.27 5.03
C GLY A 233 7.55 -7.97 5.84
N GLY A 234 6.53 -7.14 5.84
CA GLY A 234 6.33 -5.93 6.64
C GLY A 234 4.82 -5.70 6.68
N TRP A 235 4.31 -4.74 7.46
CA TRP A 235 2.85 -4.52 7.57
C TRP A 235 2.21 -4.53 6.16
N ASP A 236 1.25 -5.44 5.88
CA ASP A 236 0.76 -5.74 4.52
C ASP A 236 -0.76 -5.99 4.46
N ILE A 237 -1.44 -5.38 3.48
CA ILE A 237 -2.90 -5.47 3.22
C ILE A 237 -3.27 -6.28 1.97
N ASN A 238 -2.29 -6.79 1.24
CA ASN A 238 -2.47 -7.78 0.19
C ASN A 238 -2.46 -9.18 0.81
N ILE A 239 -3.62 -9.58 1.35
CA ILE A 239 -3.79 -10.73 2.24
C ILE A 239 -3.97 -12.05 1.48
N TYR A 240 -4.75 -12.04 0.39
CA TYR A 240 -5.12 -13.26 -0.34
C TYR A 240 -4.52 -13.25 -1.76
N PRO A 241 -3.68 -14.22 -2.15
CA PRO A 241 -3.02 -14.21 -3.45
C PRO A 241 -3.98 -14.44 -4.63
N GLU A 242 -5.12 -15.10 -4.39
CA GLU A 242 -6.16 -15.34 -5.39
C GLU A 242 -6.90 -14.06 -5.79
N SER A 243 -6.79 -12.98 -5.00
CA SER A 243 -7.58 -11.77 -5.18
C SER A 243 -6.76 -10.58 -5.68
N ASP A 244 -7.31 -9.78 -6.61
CA ASP A 244 -6.61 -8.62 -7.15
C ASP A 244 -6.77 -7.39 -6.25
N MET A 245 -5.66 -6.97 -5.62
CA MET A 245 -5.63 -5.77 -4.80
C MET A 245 -6.02 -4.49 -5.57
N LYS A 246 -5.82 -4.45 -6.90
CA LYS A 246 -6.22 -3.31 -7.73
C LYS A 246 -7.74 -3.14 -7.76
N TYR A 247 -8.51 -4.24 -7.67
CA TYR A 247 -9.97 -4.20 -7.56
C TYR A 247 -10.44 -3.59 -6.24
N ALA A 248 -9.82 -3.98 -5.12
CA ALA A 248 -10.14 -3.45 -3.79
C ALA A 248 -9.82 -1.94 -3.69
N MET A 249 -8.68 -1.52 -4.24
CA MET A 249 -8.32 -0.11 -4.34
C MET A 249 -9.31 0.68 -5.20
N ASP A 250 -9.75 0.13 -6.33
CA ASP A 250 -10.80 0.77 -7.13
C ASP A 250 -12.12 0.90 -6.35
N TYR A 251 -12.48 -0.12 -5.58
CA TYR A 251 -13.70 -0.15 -4.78
C TYR A 251 -13.72 0.93 -3.72
N PHE A 252 -12.59 1.17 -3.06
CA PHE A 252 -12.44 2.29 -2.15
C PHE A 252 -12.83 3.63 -2.78
N PHE A 253 -12.19 4.03 -3.89
CA PHE A 253 -12.48 5.33 -4.50
C PHE A 253 -13.87 5.39 -5.13
N TRP A 254 -14.31 4.29 -5.76
CA TRP A 254 -15.65 4.21 -6.33
C TRP A 254 -16.73 4.42 -5.27
N LYS A 255 -16.56 3.85 -4.08
CA LYS A 255 -17.48 4.05 -2.94
C LYS A 255 -17.57 5.51 -2.55
N PHE A 256 -16.45 6.23 -2.45
CA PHE A 256 -16.48 7.68 -2.19
C PHE A 256 -17.09 8.51 -3.32
N ALA A 257 -16.99 8.05 -4.56
CA ALA A 257 -17.57 8.73 -5.72
C ALA A 257 -19.09 8.53 -5.82
N THR A 258 -19.62 7.42 -5.30
CA THR A 258 -21.00 6.99 -5.54
C THR A 258 -21.89 6.96 -4.30
N ASP A 259 -21.33 6.78 -3.10
CA ASP A 259 -22.11 6.71 -1.87
C ASP A 259 -22.52 8.11 -1.37
N PRO A 260 -23.83 8.41 -1.29
CA PRO A 260 -24.31 9.70 -0.80
C PRO A 260 -23.90 10.03 0.65
N GLU A 261 -23.69 9.02 1.50
CA GLU A 261 -23.33 9.23 2.91
C GLU A 261 -21.90 9.73 3.09
N LEU A 262 -21.01 9.31 2.18
CA LEU A 262 -19.61 9.75 2.14
C LEU A 262 -19.45 11.12 1.47
N LYS A 263 -20.53 11.70 0.94
CA LYS A 263 -20.51 13.04 0.35
C LYS A 263 -20.13 14.08 1.41
N GLY A 264 -19.21 14.96 1.05
CA GLY A 264 -18.84 16.10 1.89
C GLY A 264 -17.61 15.89 2.76
N ILE A 265 -16.96 14.72 2.70
CA ILE A 265 -15.63 14.52 3.30
C ILE A 265 -14.61 15.53 2.76
N TYR A 266 -13.53 15.74 3.51
CA TYR A 266 -12.51 16.74 3.17
C TYR A 266 -11.56 16.27 2.07
N GLY A 267 -11.11 15.02 2.15
CA GLY A 267 -10.07 14.52 1.25
C GLY A 267 -9.91 13.01 1.20
N LEU A 268 -9.12 12.56 0.23
CA LEU A 268 -8.75 11.17 0.02
C LEU A 268 -7.25 11.08 -0.21
N GLY A 269 -6.67 9.91 0.02
CA GLY A 269 -5.25 9.75 -0.23
C GLY A 269 -4.72 8.34 -0.09
N CYS A 270 -3.41 8.21 -0.25
CA CYS A 270 -2.65 6.97 -0.03
C CYS A 270 -1.55 7.20 1.00
N TYR A 271 -1.56 6.39 2.05
CA TYR A 271 -0.54 6.32 3.08
C TYR A 271 0.57 5.33 2.71
N ASP A 272 1.80 5.67 3.06
CA ASP A 272 3.05 4.92 2.84
C ASP A 272 3.25 4.30 1.45
N ILE A 273 3.40 5.16 0.45
CA ILE A 273 3.69 4.75 -0.93
C ILE A 273 5.05 4.05 -1.09
N ASN A 274 5.91 4.01 -0.07
CA ASN A 274 7.18 3.28 -0.17
C ASN A 274 7.02 1.74 -0.16
N GLY A 275 5.88 1.26 0.33
CA GLY A 275 5.52 -0.16 0.29
C GLY A 275 4.87 -0.58 -1.04
N CYS A 276 4.63 0.38 -1.93
CA CYS A 276 3.84 0.24 -3.13
C CYS A 276 4.76 0.16 -4.33
N ASP A 277 4.64 -0.89 -5.15
CA ASP A 277 5.43 -0.99 -6.38
C ASP A 277 4.97 0.02 -7.45
N GLU A 278 5.76 0.11 -8.53
CA GLU A 278 5.55 1.10 -9.59
C GLU A 278 4.16 1.02 -10.22
N GLU A 279 3.69 -0.20 -10.49
CA GLU A 279 2.41 -0.46 -11.13
C GLU A 279 1.26 0.01 -10.24
N ARG A 280 1.27 -0.41 -8.97
CA ARG A 280 0.22 -0.05 -8.02
C ARG A 280 0.23 1.44 -7.71
N LEU A 281 1.40 2.09 -7.70
CA LEU A 281 1.46 3.53 -7.49
C LEU A 281 0.92 4.31 -8.68
N ARG A 282 1.21 3.87 -9.93
CA ARG A 282 0.54 4.41 -11.12
C ARG A 282 -0.98 4.20 -11.05
N TRP A 283 -1.43 3.03 -10.58
CA TRP A 283 -2.84 2.74 -10.40
C TRP A 283 -3.52 3.69 -9.42
N VAL A 284 -2.91 3.96 -8.25
CA VAL A 284 -3.41 4.94 -7.28
C VAL A 284 -3.56 6.33 -7.93
N GLY A 285 -2.58 6.78 -8.71
CA GLY A 285 -2.67 8.04 -9.46
C GLY A 285 -3.83 8.06 -10.46
N ALA A 286 -4.03 6.95 -11.19
CA ALA A 286 -5.14 6.80 -12.13
C ALA A 286 -6.50 6.81 -11.43
N LEU A 287 -6.65 6.12 -10.30
CA LEU A 287 -7.86 6.13 -9.48
C LEU A 287 -8.20 7.52 -8.98
N MET A 288 -7.23 8.23 -8.37
CA MET A 288 -7.45 9.59 -7.89
C MET A 288 -7.85 10.53 -9.02
N ARG A 289 -7.21 10.42 -10.19
CA ARG A 289 -7.59 11.23 -11.35
C ARG A 289 -9.01 10.93 -11.80
N HIS A 290 -9.35 9.66 -12.02
CA HIS A 290 -10.65 9.22 -12.54
C HIS A 290 -11.78 9.66 -11.62
N TYR A 291 -11.72 9.31 -10.33
CA TYR A 291 -12.80 9.59 -9.39
C TYR A 291 -12.80 11.03 -8.87
N CYS A 292 -11.63 11.56 -8.51
CA CYS A 292 -11.57 12.82 -7.76
C CYS A 292 -11.36 14.06 -8.63
N VAL A 293 -10.60 13.93 -9.73
CA VAL A 293 -10.31 15.07 -10.63
C VAL A 293 -11.35 15.13 -11.75
N GLU A 294 -11.59 14.01 -12.43
CA GLU A 294 -12.53 13.94 -13.55
C GLU A 294 -13.99 13.81 -13.07
N GLY A 295 -14.19 13.32 -11.83
CA GLY A 295 -15.51 13.17 -11.22
C GLY A 295 -16.31 12.01 -11.81
N ARG A 296 -15.62 10.95 -12.24
CA ARG A 296 -16.24 9.74 -12.79
C ARG A 296 -16.87 8.91 -11.69
N THR A 297 -17.87 8.12 -12.06
CA THR A 297 -18.61 7.22 -11.16
C THR A 297 -18.71 5.80 -11.71
N ASP A 298 -18.28 5.58 -12.94
CA ASP A 298 -18.03 4.25 -13.50
C ASP A 298 -16.76 3.63 -12.89
N ARG A 299 -16.75 2.30 -12.76
CA ARG A 299 -15.62 1.53 -12.21
C ARG A 299 -14.43 1.58 -13.16
N LEU A 300 -13.27 2.05 -12.70
CA LEU A 300 -12.08 2.05 -13.54
C LEU A 300 -11.52 0.63 -13.69
N ALA A 301 -11.67 -0.23 -12.69
CA ALA A 301 -11.25 -1.63 -12.73
C ALA A 301 -11.85 -2.38 -13.94
N ASP A 302 -13.12 -2.13 -14.27
CA ASP A 302 -13.84 -2.78 -15.38
C ASP A 302 -13.16 -2.54 -16.72
N LYS A 303 -12.62 -1.32 -16.93
CA LYS A 303 -11.91 -0.95 -18.17
C LYS A 303 -10.64 -1.78 -18.39
N TYR A 304 -9.99 -2.20 -17.32
CA TYR A 304 -8.76 -2.98 -17.36
C TYR A 304 -9.00 -4.48 -17.10
N GLY A 305 -10.24 -4.86 -16.78
CA GLY A 305 -10.63 -6.24 -16.47
C GLY A 305 -10.11 -6.74 -15.12
N PHE A 306 -9.83 -5.83 -14.18
CA PHE A 306 -9.46 -6.21 -12.81
C PHE A 306 -10.71 -6.70 -12.08
N LYS A 307 -10.63 -7.89 -11.49
CA LYS A 307 -11.73 -8.56 -10.78
C LYS A 307 -11.31 -8.86 -9.36
N CYS A 308 -12.26 -8.98 -8.43
CA CYS A 308 -11.95 -9.37 -7.07
C CYS A 308 -11.15 -10.67 -7.02
N ASN A 309 -11.65 -11.72 -7.70
CA ASN A 309 -10.93 -12.97 -7.90
C ASN A 309 -10.91 -13.28 -9.41
N PRO A 310 -9.80 -13.05 -10.13
CA PRO A 310 -9.72 -13.32 -11.56
C PRO A 310 -9.73 -14.81 -11.92
N GLY A 311 -9.42 -15.70 -10.97
CA GLY A 311 -9.52 -17.15 -11.15
C GLY A 311 -8.50 -17.77 -12.11
N HIS A 312 -7.38 -17.08 -12.39
CA HIS A 312 -6.37 -17.58 -13.31
C HIS A 312 -5.61 -18.79 -12.77
N LEU A 313 -5.44 -18.89 -11.45
CA LEU A 313 -4.79 -19.97 -10.73
C LEU A 313 -5.68 -20.38 -9.54
N LYS A 314 -5.40 -21.56 -8.98
CA LYS A 314 -6.06 -22.15 -7.81
C LYS A 314 -5.05 -22.50 -6.73
N ASN A 315 -5.54 -22.55 -5.49
CA ASN A 315 -4.76 -22.94 -4.31
C ASN A 315 -3.41 -22.19 -4.25
N CYS A 316 -3.50 -20.86 -4.40
CA CYS A 316 -2.36 -19.98 -4.58
C CYS A 316 -1.58 -19.77 -3.28
N ASP A 317 -2.20 -20.08 -2.14
CA ASP A 317 -1.60 -20.03 -0.81
C ASP A 317 -1.33 -21.43 -0.21
N PHE A 318 -1.58 -22.51 -0.97
CA PHE A 318 -1.34 -23.91 -0.57
C PHE A 318 -2.20 -24.41 0.62
N GLU A 319 -3.34 -23.78 0.87
CA GLU A 319 -4.32 -24.21 1.90
C GLU A 319 -4.84 -25.63 1.64
N GLN A 320 -4.96 -26.02 0.36
CA GLN A 320 -5.30 -27.38 -0.06
C GLN A 320 -4.03 -28.19 -0.39
N LYS A 321 -2.95 -27.98 0.37
CA LYS A 321 -1.65 -28.64 0.14
C LYS A 321 -1.19 -28.42 -1.31
N LEU A 322 -0.90 -29.49 -2.05
CA LEU A 322 -0.45 -29.45 -3.44
C LEU A 322 -1.55 -29.92 -4.42
N ASP A 323 -2.82 -29.99 -4.00
CA ASP A 323 -3.88 -30.68 -4.76
C ASP A 323 -4.11 -30.11 -6.19
N ASP A 324 -3.91 -28.80 -6.39
CA ASP A 324 -4.02 -28.11 -7.69
C ASP A 324 -2.66 -27.86 -8.37
N TRP A 325 -1.59 -28.49 -7.89
CA TRP A 325 -0.23 -28.29 -8.40
C TRP A 325 0.42 -29.61 -8.82
N ASP A 326 0.94 -29.65 -10.05
CA ASP A 326 1.67 -30.79 -10.57
C ASP A 326 3.12 -30.75 -10.10
N ALA A 327 3.53 -31.72 -9.28
CA ALA A 327 4.88 -31.83 -8.74
C ALA A 327 5.71 -32.87 -9.52
N ALA A 328 6.78 -32.42 -10.18
CA ALA A 328 7.84 -33.27 -10.71
C ALA A 328 9.03 -33.24 -9.75
N LEU A 329 9.13 -34.30 -8.95
CA LEU A 329 10.10 -34.45 -7.88
C LEU A 329 11.46 -34.88 -8.43
N ALA A 330 12.54 -34.24 -7.96
CA ALA A 330 13.89 -34.72 -8.24
C ALA A 330 14.23 -35.98 -7.43
N GLU A 331 13.69 -36.07 -6.21
CA GLU A 331 13.81 -37.20 -5.29
C GLU A 331 12.51 -37.40 -4.50
N PRO A 332 12.25 -38.57 -3.89
CA PRO A 332 11.14 -38.72 -2.95
C PRO A 332 11.15 -37.60 -1.89
N ASP A 333 9.98 -37.02 -1.63
CA ASP A 333 9.78 -35.95 -0.64
C ASP A 333 10.59 -34.66 -0.86
N SER A 334 11.12 -34.44 -2.07
CA SER A 334 11.87 -33.22 -2.44
C SER A 334 10.98 -32.00 -2.70
N ILE A 335 9.67 -32.20 -2.88
CA ILE A 335 8.63 -31.17 -2.76
C ILE A 335 7.55 -31.74 -1.86
N VAL A 336 7.23 -31.02 -0.78
CA VAL A 336 6.18 -31.44 0.17
C VAL A 336 5.28 -30.26 0.56
N PRO A 337 4.01 -30.51 0.92
CA PRO A 337 3.18 -29.52 1.59
C PRO A 337 3.90 -29.03 2.86
N TRP A 338 3.90 -27.72 3.05
CA TRP A 338 4.54 -27.06 4.17
C TRP A 338 3.51 -26.29 4.98
N HIS A 339 3.68 -26.27 6.30
CA HIS A 339 2.82 -25.53 7.21
C HIS A 339 3.61 -25.06 8.43
N LYS A 340 3.40 -23.80 8.81
CA LYS A 340 3.90 -23.23 10.05
C LYS A 340 2.87 -22.27 10.64
N PRO A 341 2.36 -22.54 11.86
CA PRO A 341 1.43 -21.64 12.53
C PRO A 341 1.98 -20.22 12.65
N ASN A 342 1.13 -19.25 12.34
CA ASN A 342 1.39 -17.82 12.34
C ASN A 342 2.51 -17.36 11.40
N TYR A 343 2.91 -18.15 10.39
CA TYR A 343 3.86 -17.70 9.38
C TYR A 343 3.32 -16.51 8.57
N GLY A 344 2.03 -16.51 8.20
CA GLY A 344 1.42 -15.40 7.48
C GLY A 344 1.42 -14.09 8.27
N ILE A 345 1.11 -14.15 9.56
CA ILE A 345 1.02 -12.96 10.42
C ILE A 345 2.40 -12.53 10.96
N LEU A 346 3.29 -13.46 11.35
CA LEU A 346 4.56 -13.11 12.02
C LEU A 346 5.74 -12.95 11.07
N VAL A 347 5.71 -13.61 9.91
CA VAL A 347 6.82 -13.54 8.93
C VAL A 347 6.40 -12.74 7.70
N GLN A 348 5.24 -13.04 7.12
CA GLN A 348 4.73 -12.28 5.97
C GLN A 348 4.05 -10.97 6.35
N MET A 349 3.70 -10.81 7.63
CA MET A 349 3.10 -9.60 8.19
C MET A 349 1.74 -9.22 7.57
N ARG A 350 1.01 -10.22 7.08
CA ARG A 350 -0.35 -10.08 6.56
C ARG A 350 -1.29 -9.62 7.68
N GLN A 351 -1.97 -8.50 7.47
CA GLN A 351 -2.83 -7.86 8.44
C GLN A 351 -4.26 -8.40 8.32
N THR A 352 -4.48 -9.55 8.94
CA THR A 352 -5.78 -10.22 8.99
C THR A 352 -6.10 -10.70 10.40
N GLU A 353 -7.39 -10.80 10.69
CA GLU A 353 -7.92 -11.39 11.93
C GLU A 353 -8.27 -12.88 11.74
N GLU A 354 -8.26 -13.37 10.50
CA GLU A 354 -8.50 -14.76 10.16
C GLU A 354 -7.25 -15.60 10.52
N SER A 355 -7.43 -16.57 11.42
CA SER A 355 -6.35 -17.48 11.82
C SER A 355 -5.96 -18.42 10.68
N GLY A 356 -4.66 -18.69 10.51
CA GLY A 356 -4.16 -19.67 9.53
C GLY A 356 -3.89 -19.12 8.13
N VAL A 357 -4.32 -17.89 7.82
CA VAL A 357 -4.08 -17.27 6.51
C VAL A 357 -2.59 -17.07 6.29
N GLY A 358 -2.08 -17.56 5.16
CA GLY A 358 -0.66 -17.50 4.81
C GLY A 358 0.23 -18.46 5.59
N ASP A 359 -0.31 -19.41 6.36
CA ASP A 359 0.50 -20.37 7.15
C ASP A 359 0.97 -21.61 6.36
N HIS A 360 0.50 -21.76 5.13
CA HIS A 360 0.76 -22.90 4.26
C HIS A 360 1.77 -22.54 3.15
N GLY A 361 2.37 -23.54 2.52
CA GLY A 361 3.30 -23.34 1.40
C GLY A 361 3.74 -24.64 0.75
N ALA A 362 4.64 -24.54 -0.21
CA ALA A 362 5.36 -25.69 -0.77
C ALA A 362 6.83 -25.62 -0.35
N LEU A 363 7.32 -26.65 0.34
CA LEU A 363 8.73 -26.78 0.70
C LEU A 363 9.47 -27.56 -0.38
N PHE A 364 10.48 -26.93 -0.95
CA PHE A 364 11.44 -27.54 -1.87
C PHE A 364 12.71 -27.90 -1.09
N VAL A 365 13.19 -29.12 -1.27
CA VAL A 365 14.49 -29.58 -0.79
C VAL A 365 15.36 -29.87 -2.00
N LYS A 366 16.37 -29.04 -2.19
CA LYS A 366 17.20 -29.05 -3.39
C LYS A 366 17.99 -30.35 -3.56
N SER A 367 17.81 -31.00 -4.69
CA SER A 367 18.58 -32.19 -5.07
C SER A 367 19.75 -31.85 -6.00
N ALA A 368 20.78 -32.69 -5.97
CA ALA A 368 21.86 -32.68 -6.96
C ALA A 368 21.50 -33.43 -8.25
N LYS A 369 20.48 -34.30 -8.22
CA LYS A 369 20.17 -35.24 -9.31
C LYS A 369 19.41 -34.60 -10.46
N ALA A 370 18.47 -33.73 -10.13
CA ALA A 370 17.59 -33.03 -11.06
C ALA A 370 16.98 -31.81 -10.37
N PRO A 371 16.45 -30.83 -11.13
CA PRO A 371 15.64 -29.76 -10.57
C PRO A 371 14.29 -30.28 -10.06
N ASN A 372 13.84 -29.76 -8.93
CA ASN A 372 12.43 -29.88 -8.55
C ASN A 372 11.59 -28.94 -9.41
N LYS A 373 10.41 -29.39 -9.83
CA LYS A 373 9.45 -28.55 -10.58
C LYS A 373 8.06 -28.66 -9.98
N LEU A 374 7.41 -27.51 -9.77
CA LEU A 374 6.01 -27.43 -9.38
C LEU A 374 5.27 -26.54 -10.37
N SER A 375 4.19 -27.03 -10.97
CA SER A 375 3.53 -26.33 -12.06
C SER A 375 2.00 -26.31 -11.96
N GLN A 376 1.41 -25.29 -12.57
CA GLN A 376 -0.03 -25.19 -12.79
C GLN A 376 -0.27 -24.46 -14.12
N THR A 377 -1.29 -24.88 -14.86
CA THR A 377 -1.76 -24.16 -16.05
C THR A 377 -2.66 -23.01 -15.62
N ALA A 378 -2.19 -21.79 -15.84
CA ALA A 378 -3.03 -20.59 -15.73
C ALA A 378 -4.02 -20.54 -16.90
N THR A 379 -5.27 -20.15 -16.61
CA THR A 379 -6.35 -20.13 -17.61
C THR A 379 -7.06 -18.79 -17.67
N GLY A 380 -7.84 -18.58 -18.75
CA GLY A 380 -8.65 -17.37 -18.92
C GLY A 380 -7.83 -16.10 -19.17
N LEU A 381 -6.58 -16.25 -19.63
CA LEU A 381 -5.75 -15.13 -20.04
C LEU A 381 -6.21 -14.58 -21.40
N ILE A 382 -5.92 -13.31 -21.66
CA ILE A 382 -6.20 -12.65 -22.94
C ILE A 382 -4.87 -12.47 -23.68
N PRO A 383 -4.65 -13.14 -24.83
CA PRO A 383 -3.44 -12.97 -25.61
C PRO A 383 -3.15 -11.50 -25.94
N GLY A 384 -1.89 -11.11 -25.84
CA GLY A 384 -1.46 -9.73 -26.10
C GLY A 384 -1.69 -8.74 -24.95
N LYS A 385 -2.36 -9.12 -23.85
CA LYS A 385 -2.46 -8.28 -22.64
C LYS A 385 -1.35 -8.63 -21.64
N LYS A 386 -0.83 -7.64 -20.93
CA LYS A 386 0.16 -7.87 -19.87
C LYS A 386 -0.49 -8.44 -18.60
N TYR A 387 0.19 -9.39 -17.97
CA TYR A 387 -0.15 -9.97 -16.67
C TYR A 387 1.06 -9.90 -15.74
N SER A 388 0.80 -9.85 -14.43
CA SER A 388 1.80 -9.90 -13.37
C SER A 388 1.65 -11.18 -12.56
N LEU A 389 2.68 -12.01 -12.58
CA LEU A 389 2.89 -13.10 -11.64
C LEU A 389 3.71 -12.56 -10.46
N PHE A 390 3.15 -12.65 -9.26
CA PHE A 390 3.81 -12.27 -8.01
C PHE A 390 3.85 -13.46 -7.06
N PHE A 391 5.00 -13.71 -6.43
CA PHE A 391 5.13 -14.80 -5.45
C PHE A 391 6.24 -14.52 -4.44
N VAL A 392 6.20 -15.21 -3.30
CA VAL A 392 7.23 -15.08 -2.27
C VAL A 392 7.99 -16.38 -2.06
N THR A 393 9.28 -16.21 -1.78
CA THR A 393 10.15 -17.32 -1.38
C THR A 393 10.95 -16.95 -0.14
N VAL A 394 11.14 -17.93 0.74
CA VAL A 394 11.95 -17.79 1.96
C VAL A 394 12.84 -19.02 2.12
N ASP A 395 14.07 -18.82 2.61
CA ASP A 395 14.95 -19.93 2.99
C ASP A 395 14.31 -20.69 4.16
N GLY A 396 14.02 -21.97 3.95
CA GLY A 396 13.30 -22.80 4.92
C GLY A 396 14.05 -22.95 6.26
N ASP A 397 15.38 -22.94 6.25
CA ASP A 397 16.17 -23.03 7.48
C ASP A 397 16.20 -21.70 8.24
N ASP A 398 15.99 -20.58 7.54
CA ASP A 398 15.97 -19.23 8.10
C ASP A 398 14.64 -18.89 8.80
N ILE A 399 13.56 -19.60 8.44
CA ILE A 399 12.20 -19.41 9.01
C ILE A 399 12.16 -19.76 10.50
N ASP A 400 12.88 -20.78 10.94
CA ASP A 400 12.92 -21.21 12.35
C ASP A 400 14.10 -20.61 13.11
N LYS A 401 15.23 -20.39 12.43
CA LYS A 401 16.46 -19.88 13.01
C LYS A 401 17.01 -18.74 12.15
N PRO A 402 16.46 -17.53 12.29
CA PRO A 402 16.92 -16.37 11.55
C PRO A 402 18.43 -16.19 11.69
N LYS A 403 19.16 -16.33 10.60
CA LYS A 403 20.62 -16.14 10.54
C LYS A 403 20.95 -14.67 10.36
N GLU A 404 22.02 -14.18 10.96
CA GLU A 404 22.52 -12.82 10.67
C GLU A 404 23.04 -12.70 9.24
N LYS A 405 23.74 -13.72 8.74
CA LYS A 405 24.19 -13.83 7.34
C LYS A 405 23.23 -14.74 6.58
N LYS A 406 22.60 -14.20 5.53
CA LYS A 406 21.64 -14.94 4.69
C LYS A 406 22.38 -15.59 3.53
N ASP A 407 22.15 -16.89 3.34
CA ASP A 407 22.72 -17.63 2.23
C ASP A 407 21.94 -17.31 0.94
N PRO A 408 22.60 -17.12 -0.21
CA PRO A 408 21.89 -17.05 -1.47
C PRO A 408 21.26 -18.41 -1.76
N PHE A 409 19.95 -18.43 -2.01
CA PHE A 409 19.27 -19.55 -2.68
C PHE A 409 18.81 -19.14 -4.08
N VAL A 410 18.62 -20.12 -4.95
CA VAL A 410 18.09 -19.92 -6.31
C VAL A 410 16.67 -20.45 -6.34
N PHE A 411 15.77 -19.68 -6.94
CA PHE A 411 14.40 -20.09 -7.21
C PHE A 411 13.90 -19.28 -8.41
N GLN A 412 13.33 -19.97 -9.40
CA GLN A 412 12.90 -19.39 -10.67
C GLN A 412 11.45 -19.75 -10.96
N ALA A 413 10.78 -18.91 -11.74
CA ALA A 413 9.47 -19.20 -12.31
C ALA A 413 9.55 -19.03 -13.83
N ASN A 414 9.20 -20.07 -14.56
CA ASN A 414 9.14 -20.09 -16.01
C ASN A 414 7.69 -20.07 -16.47
N ILE A 415 7.40 -19.34 -17.53
CA ILE A 415 6.06 -19.21 -18.10
C ILE A 415 6.14 -19.62 -19.56
N SER A 416 5.45 -20.72 -19.90
CA SER A 416 5.38 -21.22 -21.28
C SER A 416 4.46 -20.37 -22.15
N ASP A 417 4.66 -20.38 -23.46
CA ASP A 417 3.81 -19.68 -24.44
C ASP A 417 3.55 -18.20 -24.07
N ALA A 418 4.60 -17.51 -23.60
CA ALA A 418 4.53 -16.13 -23.17
C ALA A 418 5.85 -15.39 -23.41
N THR A 419 5.74 -14.10 -23.70
CA THR A 419 6.87 -13.18 -23.74
C THR A 419 7.04 -12.47 -22.40
N ILE A 420 8.18 -12.67 -21.73
CA ILE A 420 8.53 -11.97 -20.49
C ILE A 420 8.93 -10.52 -20.79
N VAL A 421 8.50 -9.59 -19.95
CA VAL A 421 8.82 -8.15 -20.02
C VAL A 421 9.72 -7.80 -18.82
N PRO A 422 11.05 -8.06 -18.93
CA PRO A 422 11.95 -8.05 -17.78
C PRO A 422 12.08 -6.70 -17.09
N GLU A 423 11.95 -5.59 -17.83
CA GLU A 423 12.05 -4.22 -17.32
C GLU A 423 10.93 -3.82 -16.36
N LEU A 424 9.83 -4.58 -16.34
CA LEU A 424 8.69 -4.37 -15.43
C LEU A 424 8.68 -5.37 -14.25
N GLY A 425 9.58 -6.35 -14.27
CA GLY A 425 9.74 -7.35 -13.21
C GLY A 425 10.79 -6.95 -12.18
N TYR A 426 10.78 -7.62 -11.03
CA TYR A 426 11.79 -7.44 -9.99
C TYR A 426 11.90 -8.64 -9.05
N ILE A 427 13.03 -8.71 -8.33
CA ILE A 427 13.18 -9.52 -7.12
C ILE A 427 13.58 -8.58 -5.99
N LEU A 428 12.65 -8.32 -5.07
CA LEU A 428 12.89 -7.47 -3.92
C LEU A 428 13.24 -8.34 -2.71
N LYS A 429 14.48 -8.19 -2.24
CA LYS A 429 14.96 -8.81 -1.01
C LYS A 429 14.55 -7.95 0.19
N LYS A 430 13.65 -8.47 1.01
CA LYS A 430 13.19 -7.80 2.22
C LYS A 430 13.91 -8.38 3.43
N PRO A 431 14.82 -7.62 4.08
CA PRO A 431 15.39 -8.07 5.34
C PRO A 431 14.27 -8.21 6.37
N GLY A 432 14.38 -9.17 7.29
CA GLY A 432 13.56 -9.17 8.48
C GLY A 432 13.70 -7.80 9.16
N ASP A 433 12.59 -7.12 9.41
CA ASP A 433 12.53 -5.81 10.08
C ASP A 433 13.11 -5.85 11.51
N THR A 434 13.26 -7.06 12.07
CA THR A 434 14.04 -7.36 13.26
C THR A 434 15.13 -8.39 12.95
N LYS A 435 16.19 -8.46 13.78
CA LYS A 435 17.19 -9.55 13.76
C LYS A 435 16.58 -10.96 13.92
N SER A 436 15.27 -11.06 14.20
CA SER A 436 14.54 -12.29 14.50
C SER A 436 13.56 -12.73 13.40
N ARG A 437 13.63 -12.18 12.18
CA ARG A 437 12.79 -12.63 11.05
C ARG A 437 13.60 -13.08 9.84
N ALA A 438 13.05 -14.08 9.14
CA ALA A 438 13.66 -14.61 7.93
C ALA A 438 13.66 -13.57 6.81
N GLN A 439 14.69 -13.59 5.96
CA GLN A 439 14.70 -12.74 4.77
C GLN A 439 13.71 -13.27 3.74
N MET A 440 12.82 -12.41 3.25
CA MET A 440 11.89 -12.73 2.20
C MET A 440 12.37 -12.24 0.85
N ARG A 441 12.03 -12.96 -0.21
CA ARG A 441 12.16 -12.47 -1.59
C ARG A 441 10.78 -12.38 -2.20
N ASN A 442 10.40 -11.16 -2.56
CA ASN A 442 9.19 -10.85 -3.30
C ASN A 442 9.56 -10.83 -4.78
N HIS A 443 8.99 -11.73 -5.56
CA HIS A 443 9.24 -11.85 -6.99
C HIS A 443 8.06 -11.27 -7.76
N LYS A 444 8.35 -10.50 -8.80
CA LYS A 444 7.36 -10.03 -9.77
C LYS A 444 7.88 -10.30 -11.18
N ILE A 445 7.09 -11.01 -11.97
CA ILE A 445 7.34 -11.26 -13.39
C ILE A 445 6.16 -10.70 -14.16
N VAL A 446 6.44 -9.81 -15.10
CA VAL A 446 5.43 -9.30 -16.03
C VAL A 446 5.61 -10.00 -17.36
N PHE A 447 4.51 -10.44 -17.97
CA PHE A 447 4.54 -11.18 -19.23
C PHE A 447 3.32 -10.90 -20.08
N VAL A 448 3.44 -11.20 -21.38
CA VAL A 448 2.34 -11.19 -22.36
C VAL A 448 2.13 -12.63 -22.83
N PRO A 449 0.97 -13.24 -22.60
CA PRO A 449 0.69 -14.59 -23.05
C PRO A 449 0.38 -14.60 -24.55
N ASP A 450 0.81 -15.64 -25.24
CA ASP A 450 0.50 -15.89 -26.64
C ASP A 450 -0.83 -16.66 -26.79
N LYS A 451 -1.27 -17.33 -25.71
CA LYS A 451 -2.47 -18.17 -25.64
C LYS A 451 -3.32 -17.84 -24.39
N PRO A 452 -4.62 -18.19 -24.38
CA PRO A 452 -5.46 -18.04 -23.19
C PRO A 452 -5.06 -18.92 -22.01
N GLU A 453 -4.19 -19.91 -22.26
CA GLU A 453 -3.67 -20.85 -21.27
C GLU A 453 -2.15 -20.85 -21.36
N VAL A 454 -1.49 -20.75 -20.21
CA VAL A 454 -0.02 -20.83 -20.09
C VAL A 454 0.33 -21.65 -18.87
N THR A 455 1.35 -22.49 -18.97
CA THR A 455 1.87 -23.22 -17.80
C THR A 455 2.93 -22.39 -17.09
N ILE A 456 2.73 -22.20 -15.79
CA ILE A 456 3.70 -21.60 -14.87
C ILE A 456 4.41 -22.73 -14.14
N THR A 457 5.74 -22.72 -14.15
CA THR A 457 6.58 -23.75 -13.54
C THR A 457 7.63 -23.12 -12.63
N PHE A 458 7.56 -23.43 -11.34
CA PHE A 458 8.56 -23.06 -10.34
C PHE A 458 9.67 -24.09 -10.25
N SER A 459 10.92 -23.65 -10.05
CA SER A 459 12.06 -24.54 -9.88
C SER A 459 13.12 -23.99 -8.94
N ASP A 460 13.83 -24.89 -8.23
CA ASP A 460 14.92 -24.59 -7.30
C ASP A 460 16.33 -24.61 -7.94
N TRP A 461 16.38 -24.77 -9.27
CA TRP A 461 17.57 -24.60 -10.09
C TRP A 461 17.45 -23.34 -10.96
N GLU A 462 18.59 -22.84 -11.44
CA GLU A 462 18.61 -21.70 -12.37
C GLU A 462 18.20 -22.11 -13.78
N SER A 463 18.57 -23.32 -14.17
CA SER A 463 18.16 -24.01 -15.40
C SER A 463 18.33 -25.52 -15.19
N ASP A 464 17.80 -26.34 -16.09
CA ASP A 464 17.88 -27.81 -16.01
C ASP A 464 19.33 -28.33 -15.98
N ASP A 465 20.30 -27.55 -16.47
CA ASP A 465 21.73 -27.89 -16.49
C ASP A 465 22.56 -27.19 -15.40
N ALA A 466 21.92 -26.43 -14.51
CA ALA A 466 22.59 -25.61 -13.50
C ALA A 466 22.17 -26.00 -12.06
N PRO A 467 22.69 -27.11 -11.52
CA PRO A 467 22.39 -27.57 -10.16
C PRO A 467 22.72 -26.55 -9.07
N GLY A 468 23.60 -25.60 -9.33
CA GLY A 468 24.18 -24.77 -8.26
C GLY A 468 25.08 -25.59 -7.34
N LYS A 469 25.70 -24.91 -6.36
CA LYS A 469 26.72 -25.53 -5.48
C LYS A 469 26.16 -26.14 -4.20
N THR A 470 24.98 -25.71 -3.78
CA THR A 470 24.34 -26.11 -2.52
C THR A 470 23.28 -27.17 -2.77
N THR A 471 23.56 -28.38 -2.31
CA THR A 471 22.60 -29.48 -2.26
C THR A 471 21.94 -29.48 -0.87
N SER A 472 20.68 -29.91 -0.78
CA SER A 472 19.86 -29.90 0.45
C SER A 472 19.41 -28.53 0.97
N GLN A 473 19.60 -27.45 0.22
CA GLN A 473 19.04 -26.15 0.57
C GLN A 473 17.51 -26.19 0.53
N LYS A 474 16.86 -25.59 1.52
CA LYS A 474 15.40 -25.53 1.63
C LYS A 474 14.85 -24.20 1.15
N CYS A 475 13.79 -24.23 0.36
CA CYS A 475 13.06 -23.05 -0.07
C CYS A 475 11.56 -23.26 0.14
N VAL A 476 10.89 -22.32 0.81
CA VAL A 476 9.43 -22.30 0.92
C VAL A 476 8.88 -21.33 -0.11
N LEU A 477 8.02 -21.82 -1.01
CA LEU A 477 7.20 -21.03 -1.92
C LEU A 477 5.83 -20.77 -1.29
N ASN A 478 5.36 -19.53 -1.35
CA ASN A 478 4.04 -19.12 -0.88
C ASN A 478 3.50 -17.91 -1.69
N PHE A 479 2.21 -17.56 -1.51
CA PHE A 479 1.55 -16.37 -2.06
C PHE A 479 1.65 -16.23 -3.58
N VAL A 480 1.20 -17.21 -4.36
CA VAL A 480 1.30 -17.19 -5.82
C VAL A 480 0.12 -16.42 -6.44
N SER A 481 0.29 -15.14 -6.72
CA SER A 481 -0.75 -14.29 -7.31
C SER A 481 -0.54 -14.07 -8.80
N LEU A 482 -1.59 -14.25 -9.61
CA LEU A 482 -1.59 -13.93 -11.03
C LEU A 482 -2.76 -12.99 -11.36
N THR A 483 -2.44 -11.76 -11.76
CA THR A 483 -3.44 -10.72 -12.04
C THR A 483 -3.11 -9.96 -13.33
N PRO A 484 -4.09 -9.34 -14.00
CA PRO A 484 -3.81 -8.45 -15.13
C PRO A 484 -2.94 -7.27 -14.68
N TYR A 485 -2.01 -6.83 -15.54
CA TYR A 485 -1.09 -5.73 -15.26
C TYR A 485 -1.71 -4.38 -15.66
N PHE A 486 -1.48 -3.34 -14.85
CA PHE A 486 -1.84 -1.97 -15.20
C PHE A 486 -0.78 -1.33 -16.09
N ASP A 487 -1.11 -1.09 -17.36
CA ASP A 487 -0.22 -0.49 -18.38
C ASP A 487 -0.12 1.04 -18.32
#